data_AF-A0A094PRU0-F1
#
_entry.id   AF-A0A094PRU0-F1
#
_cell.length_a   1.000
_cell.length_b   1.000
_cell.length_c   1.000
_cell.angle_alpha   90.00
_cell.angle_beta   90.00
_cell.angle_gamma   90.00
#
_symmetry.space_group_name_H-M   'P 1'
#
loop_
_entity.id
_entity.type
_entity.pdbx_description
1 polymer ?
#
loop_
_entity_poly.entity_id
_entity_poly.type
_entity_poly.pdbx_seq_one_letter_code
_entity_poly.pdbx_strand_id
1 'polypeptide(L)'
;MSELNFFTANAGLADVKKLEVPELTMLYRIEMAGEVFYNMLADRVDNAEAADLLRKNAVEERGHARRLARMISIKIGQEWEPTPEVAELLAVPLPDQIDSKIFAGVVQGEINGDAGYQRWADAESDEEVVRLLRLNGREETIHAGRAQQVFDLLNA
;
A
#
# COMPACT_ATOMS: atom_id res chain seq x y z
N MET A 1 -7.58 2.65 -23.15
CA MET A 1 -6.51 2.55 -22.14
C MET A 1 -7.13 2.97 -20.83
N SER A 2 -7.15 2.13 -19.79
CA SER A 2 -7.61 2.60 -18.48
C SER A 2 -6.63 3.64 -17.96
N GLU A 3 -7.14 4.74 -17.43
CA GLU A 3 -6.34 5.78 -16.80
C GLU A 3 -5.53 5.20 -15.62
N LEU A 4 -4.29 5.68 -15.43
CA LEU A 4 -3.44 5.26 -14.31
C LEU A 4 -4.02 5.80 -13.01
N ASN A 5 -4.37 4.91 -12.09
CA ASN A 5 -4.91 5.22 -10.78
C ASN A 5 -4.42 4.18 -9.77
N PHE A 6 -4.81 4.31 -8.49
CA PHE A 6 -4.38 3.42 -7.42
C PHE A 6 -4.62 1.92 -7.72
N PHE A 7 -5.78 1.58 -8.29
CA PHE A 7 -6.13 0.19 -8.58
C PHE A 7 -5.42 -0.35 -9.83
N THR A 8 -5.34 0.45 -10.91
CA THR A 8 -4.67 0.03 -12.14
C THR A 8 -3.15 -0.06 -11.97
N ALA A 9 -2.57 0.79 -11.11
CA ALA A 9 -1.17 0.71 -10.71
C ALA A 9 -0.87 -0.59 -9.95
N ASN A 10 -1.69 -0.94 -8.95
CA ASN A 10 -1.58 -2.21 -8.21
C ASN A 10 -1.68 -3.41 -9.16
N ALA A 11 -2.68 -3.42 -10.05
CA ALA A 11 -2.84 -4.50 -11.03
C ALA A 11 -1.63 -4.63 -11.96
N GLY A 12 -0.98 -3.51 -12.30
CA GLY A 12 0.24 -3.50 -13.11
C GLY A 12 1.45 -4.18 -12.47
N LEU A 13 1.44 -4.39 -11.14
CA LEU A 13 2.52 -5.06 -10.41
C LEU A 13 2.29 -6.55 -10.15
N ALA A 14 1.10 -7.09 -10.49
CA ALA A 14 0.71 -8.45 -10.14
C ALA A 14 1.69 -9.53 -10.63
N ASP A 15 2.19 -9.38 -11.86
CA ASP A 15 3.08 -10.36 -12.52
C ASP A 15 4.58 -9.98 -12.43
N VAL A 16 4.92 -8.87 -11.76
CA VAL A 16 6.30 -8.40 -11.62
C VAL A 16 7.06 -9.37 -10.73
N LYS A 17 8.08 -10.06 -11.26
CA LYS A 17 8.83 -11.09 -10.52
C LYS A 17 9.87 -10.52 -9.56
N LYS A 18 10.48 -9.39 -9.93
CA LYS A 18 11.52 -8.72 -9.16
C LYS A 18 11.32 -7.21 -9.30
N LEU A 19 11.52 -6.49 -8.20
CA LEU A 19 11.41 -5.04 -8.19
C LEU A 19 12.75 -4.41 -8.57
N GLU A 20 12.79 -3.75 -9.71
CA GLU A 20 13.86 -2.81 -10.03
C GLU A 20 13.36 -1.37 -9.85
N VAL A 21 14.20 -0.39 -10.16
CA VAL A 21 13.89 1.04 -9.90
C VAL A 21 12.52 1.47 -10.45
N PRO A 22 12.11 1.11 -11.70
CA PRO A 22 10.79 1.49 -12.21
C PRO A 22 9.64 0.91 -11.37
N GLU A 23 9.72 -0.36 -11.00
CA GLU A 23 8.67 -1.04 -10.23
C GLU A 23 8.62 -0.55 -8.78
N LEU A 24 9.78 -0.31 -8.15
CA LEU A 24 9.85 0.33 -6.83
C LEU A 24 9.28 1.75 -6.86
N THR A 25 9.49 2.49 -7.94
CA THR A 25 8.93 3.84 -8.10
C THR A 25 7.41 3.78 -8.22
N MET A 26 6.87 2.82 -8.97
CA MET A 26 5.42 2.62 -9.05
C MET A 26 4.84 2.21 -7.69
N LEU A 27 5.49 1.27 -6.99
CA LEU A 27 5.06 0.84 -5.67
C LEU A 27 5.13 1.98 -4.66
N TYR A 28 6.17 2.84 -4.71
CA TYR A 28 6.23 4.06 -3.90
C TYR A 28 4.99 4.95 -4.11
N ARG A 29 4.56 5.15 -5.35
CA ARG A 29 3.37 5.95 -5.67
C ARG A 29 2.08 5.30 -5.16
N ILE A 30 2.02 3.96 -5.20
CA ILE A 30 0.91 3.18 -4.63
C ILE A 30 0.85 3.40 -3.12
N GLU A 31 1.94 3.22 -2.39
CA GLU A 31 1.98 3.42 -0.92
C GLU A 31 1.64 4.85 -0.51
N MET A 32 2.14 5.85 -1.25
CA MET A 32 1.77 7.25 -1.03
C MET A 32 0.26 7.50 -1.24
N ALA A 33 -0.36 6.81 -2.19
CA ALA A 33 -1.80 6.88 -2.40
C ALA A 33 -2.59 5.99 -1.42
N GLY A 34 -1.97 4.99 -0.79
CA GLY A 34 -2.55 4.16 0.26
C GLY A 34 -3.02 4.98 1.45
N GLU A 35 -2.24 6.00 1.87
CA GLU A 35 -2.68 6.94 2.89
C GLU A 35 -3.97 7.68 2.51
N VAL A 36 -4.08 8.11 1.25
CA VAL A 36 -5.28 8.78 0.74
C VAL A 36 -6.46 7.80 0.76
N PHE A 37 -6.24 6.58 0.28
CA PHE A 37 -7.24 5.52 0.28
C PHE A 37 -7.79 5.24 1.68
N TYR A 38 -6.92 5.05 2.66
CA TYR A 38 -7.36 4.78 4.03
C TYR A 38 -8.05 5.96 4.70
N ASN A 39 -7.59 7.19 4.46
CA ASN A 39 -8.29 8.38 4.96
C ASN A 39 -9.67 8.55 4.30
N MET A 40 -9.79 8.30 2.99
CA MET A 40 -11.08 8.34 2.30
C MET A 40 -12.06 7.29 2.83
N LEU A 41 -11.58 6.08 3.14
CA LEU A 41 -12.41 5.08 3.82
C LEU A 41 -12.83 5.59 5.20
N ALA A 42 -11.89 6.09 6.00
CA ALA A 42 -12.15 6.59 7.36
C ALA A 42 -13.18 7.73 7.38
N ASP A 43 -13.17 8.60 6.37
CA ASP A 43 -14.10 9.73 6.27
C ASP A 43 -15.50 9.33 5.80
N ARG A 44 -15.64 8.13 5.21
CA ARG A 44 -16.89 7.62 4.62
C ARG A 44 -17.55 6.50 5.42
N VAL A 45 -16.85 5.93 6.41
CA VAL A 45 -17.46 4.97 7.34
C VAL A 45 -18.24 5.71 8.43
N ASP A 46 -19.49 5.32 8.66
CA ASP A 46 -20.33 5.88 9.72
C ASP A 46 -20.08 5.17 11.07
N ASN A 47 -18.80 5.08 11.46
CA ASN A 47 -18.37 4.49 12.73
C ASN A 47 -17.01 5.07 13.15
N ALA A 48 -16.97 5.74 14.30
CA ALA A 48 -15.78 6.44 14.78
C ALA A 48 -14.61 5.49 15.13
N GLU A 49 -14.90 4.33 15.71
CA GLU A 49 -13.88 3.34 16.06
C GLU A 49 -13.26 2.72 14.80
N ALA A 50 -14.10 2.41 13.80
CA ALA A 50 -13.64 1.96 12.50
C ALA A 50 -12.76 3.03 11.80
N ALA A 51 -13.18 4.29 11.83
CA ALA A 51 -12.41 5.38 11.24
C ALA A 51 -11.03 5.54 11.90
N ASP A 52 -10.93 5.39 13.22
CA ASP A 52 -9.65 5.46 13.95
C ASP A 52 -8.70 4.30 13.60
N LEU A 53 -9.23 3.10 13.35
CA LEU A 53 -8.43 1.97 12.87
C LEU A 53 -7.85 2.25 11.47
N LEU A 54 -8.68 2.79 10.57
CA LEU A 54 -8.27 3.10 9.20
C LEU A 54 -7.21 4.22 9.15
N ARG A 55 -7.34 5.25 10.00
CA ARG A 55 -6.33 6.32 10.10
C ARG A 55 -4.98 5.82 10.59
N LYS A 56 -4.93 4.74 11.39
CA LYS A 56 -3.66 4.11 11.78
C LYS A 56 -2.97 3.47 10.57
N ASN A 57 -3.70 2.72 9.75
CA ASN A 57 -3.15 2.19 8.49
C ASN A 57 -2.65 3.34 7.60
N ALA A 58 -3.45 4.40 7.43
CA ALA A 58 -3.07 5.55 6.61
C ALA A 58 -1.70 6.16 6.97
N VAL A 59 -1.41 6.29 8.27
CA VAL A 59 -0.13 6.83 8.75
C VAL A 59 1.03 5.87 8.49
N GLU A 60 0.78 4.57 8.62
CA GLU A 60 1.77 3.51 8.42
C GLU A 60 2.16 3.34 6.93
N GLU A 61 1.27 3.62 5.98
CA GLU A 61 1.59 3.58 4.53
C GLU A 61 2.71 4.53 4.12
N ARG A 62 2.81 5.71 4.76
CA ARG A 62 3.96 6.61 4.53
C ARG A 62 5.27 5.95 4.96
N GLY A 63 5.23 5.05 5.94
CA GLY A 63 6.34 4.20 6.35
C GLY A 63 6.79 3.30 5.21
N HIS A 64 5.84 2.63 4.53
CA HIS A 64 6.12 1.78 3.38
C HIS A 64 6.80 2.56 2.26
N ALA A 65 6.22 3.71 1.88
CA ALA A 65 6.76 4.59 0.86
C ALA A 65 8.21 5.03 1.17
N ARG A 66 8.50 5.45 2.40
CA ARG A 66 9.87 5.83 2.79
C ARG A 66 10.86 4.66 2.67
N ARG A 67 10.46 3.44 3.00
CA ARG A 67 11.32 2.26 2.82
C ARG A 67 11.56 1.96 1.35
N LEU A 68 10.56 2.16 0.48
CA LEU A 68 10.72 2.00 -0.97
C LEU A 68 11.69 3.04 -1.56
N ALA A 69 11.58 4.31 -1.16
CA ALA A 69 12.55 5.34 -1.53
C ALA A 69 13.98 4.96 -1.10
N ARG A 70 14.13 4.38 0.11
CA ARG A 70 15.41 3.85 0.58
C ARG A 70 15.92 2.69 -0.27
N MET A 71 15.06 1.75 -0.65
CA MET A 71 15.42 0.64 -1.55
C MET A 71 15.90 1.15 -2.92
N ILE A 72 15.23 2.16 -3.48
CA ILE A 72 15.67 2.80 -4.73
C ILE A 72 17.06 3.42 -4.54
N SER A 73 17.27 4.16 -3.45
CA SER A 73 18.56 4.78 -3.13
C SER A 73 19.70 3.75 -3.08
N ILE A 74 19.44 2.59 -2.47
CA ILE A 74 20.40 1.48 -2.41
C ILE A 74 20.73 0.98 -3.83
N LYS A 75 19.72 0.72 -4.66
CA LYS A 75 19.91 0.20 -6.03
C LYS A 75 20.68 1.15 -6.94
N ILE A 76 20.51 2.47 -6.79
CA ILE A 76 21.20 3.47 -7.62
C ILE A 76 22.52 3.98 -7.01
N GLY A 77 22.82 3.62 -5.76
CA GLY A 77 24.04 4.02 -5.06
C GLY A 77 24.09 5.48 -4.59
N GLN A 78 22.96 6.19 -4.58
CA GLN A 78 22.85 7.59 -4.12
C GLN A 78 21.45 7.86 -3.57
N GLU A 79 21.28 8.93 -2.78
CA GLU A 79 19.97 9.37 -2.28
C GLU A 79 19.00 9.56 -3.44
N TRP A 80 17.82 8.93 -3.35
CA TRP A 80 16.73 9.10 -4.29
C TRP A 80 15.62 9.93 -3.65
N GLU A 81 15.11 10.88 -4.42
CA GLU A 81 13.94 11.68 -4.09
C GLU A 81 12.95 11.61 -5.26
N PRO A 82 11.63 11.61 -5.00
CA PRO A 82 10.65 11.61 -6.07
C PRO A 82 10.76 12.90 -6.89
N THR A 83 10.70 12.77 -8.22
CA THR A 83 10.48 13.93 -9.09
C THR A 83 9.10 14.53 -8.81
N PRO A 84 8.84 15.79 -9.21
CA PRO A 84 7.52 16.39 -9.05
C PRO A 84 6.39 15.53 -9.64
N GLU A 85 6.61 14.91 -10.80
CA GLU A 85 5.65 13.99 -11.45
C GLU A 85 5.43 12.71 -10.64
N VAL A 86 6.50 12.12 -10.09
CA VAL A 86 6.37 10.92 -9.22
C VAL A 86 5.66 11.27 -7.91
N ALA A 87 5.82 12.49 -7.40
CA ALA A 87 5.18 12.97 -6.20
C ALA A 87 3.66 13.25 -6.39
N GLU A 88 3.16 13.31 -7.62
CA GLU A 88 1.72 13.38 -7.88
C GLU A 88 1.03 12.09 -7.46
N LEU A 89 0.12 12.23 -6.49
CA LEU A 89 -0.62 11.12 -5.90
C LEU A 89 -1.56 10.49 -6.94
N LEU A 90 -1.59 9.16 -6.96
CA LEU A 90 -2.54 8.42 -7.78
C LEU A 90 -3.96 8.71 -7.31
N ALA A 91 -4.87 8.89 -8.27
CA ALA A 91 -6.29 9.00 -7.98
C ALA A 91 -6.81 7.70 -7.31
N VAL A 92 -7.70 7.86 -6.33
CA VAL A 92 -8.32 6.75 -5.61
C VAL A 92 -9.83 6.78 -5.86
N PRO A 93 -10.35 6.08 -6.89
CA PRO A 93 -11.76 6.10 -7.23
C PRO A 93 -12.56 5.18 -6.30
N LEU A 94 -12.94 5.69 -5.13
CA LEU A 94 -13.84 5.02 -4.18
C LEU A 94 -15.29 5.49 -4.34
N PRO A 95 -16.29 4.61 -4.10
CA PRO A 95 -17.69 5.02 -4.07
C PRO A 95 -17.97 5.99 -2.91
N ASP A 96 -18.97 6.86 -3.08
CA ASP A 96 -19.30 7.90 -2.09
C ASP A 96 -19.76 7.30 -0.75
N GLN A 97 -20.42 6.14 -0.79
CA GLN A 97 -20.83 5.39 0.39
C GLN A 97 -19.99 4.12 0.52
N ILE A 98 -19.53 3.87 1.74
CA ILE A 98 -18.77 2.67 2.09
C ILE A 98 -19.66 1.81 3.00
N ASP A 99 -19.95 0.60 2.56
CA ASP A 99 -20.58 -0.43 3.39
C ASP A 99 -19.54 -1.45 3.87
N SER A 100 -19.97 -2.36 4.75
CA SER A 100 -19.07 -3.36 5.32
C SER A 100 -18.45 -4.29 4.26
N LYS A 101 -19.11 -4.51 3.11
CA LYS A 101 -18.66 -5.50 2.12
C LYS A 101 -17.37 -5.11 1.42
N ILE A 102 -17.05 -3.81 1.34
CA ILE A 102 -15.79 -3.38 0.73
C ILE A 102 -14.57 -3.90 1.51
N PHE A 103 -14.70 -4.07 2.83
CA PHE A 103 -13.58 -4.44 3.69
C PHE A 103 -13.12 -5.88 3.47
N ALA A 104 -13.97 -6.78 2.96
CA ALA A 104 -13.51 -8.08 2.49
C ALA A 104 -12.47 -7.94 1.36
N GLY A 105 -12.69 -6.98 0.45
CA GLY A 105 -11.74 -6.64 -0.60
C GLY A 105 -10.48 -5.96 -0.06
N VAL A 106 -10.61 -5.08 0.92
CA VAL A 106 -9.46 -4.43 1.59
C VAL A 106 -8.58 -5.48 2.27
N VAL A 107 -9.14 -6.34 3.11
CA VAL A 107 -8.42 -7.43 3.79
C VAL A 107 -7.68 -8.30 2.77
N GLN A 108 -8.33 -8.69 1.68
CA GLN A 108 -7.68 -9.49 0.65
C GLN A 108 -6.57 -8.71 -0.06
N GLY A 109 -6.74 -7.41 -0.29
CA GLY A 109 -5.72 -6.51 -0.82
C GLY A 109 -4.47 -6.50 0.03
N GLU A 110 -4.62 -6.31 1.34
CA GLU A 110 -3.52 -6.30 2.32
C GLU A 110 -2.78 -7.64 2.38
N ILE A 111 -3.52 -8.75 2.40
CA ILE A 111 -2.92 -10.11 2.36
C ILE A 111 -2.12 -10.32 1.08
N ASN A 112 -2.64 -9.83 -0.06
CA ASN A 112 -1.93 -9.89 -1.33
C ASN A 112 -0.70 -8.98 -1.34
N GLY A 113 -0.76 -7.83 -0.65
CA GLY A 113 0.36 -6.92 -0.43
C GLY A 113 1.49 -7.61 0.32
N ASP A 114 1.20 -8.24 1.46
CA ASP A 114 2.19 -9.05 2.19
C ASP A 114 2.79 -10.12 1.28
N ALA A 115 1.96 -10.95 0.65
CA ALA A 115 2.43 -12.01 -0.24
C ALA A 115 3.31 -11.47 -1.39
N GLY A 116 2.98 -10.30 -1.93
CA GLY A 116 3.80 -9.58 -2.92
C GLY A 116 5.17 -9.21 -2.37
N TYR A 117 5.21 -8.54 -1.21
CA TYR A 117 6.44 -8.17 -0.53
C TYR A 117 7.31 -9.38 -0.18
N GLN A 118 6.73 -10.46 0.33
CA GLN A 118 7.46 -11.70 0.64
C GLN A 118 8.08 -12.29 -0.62
N ARG A 119 7.31 -12.39 -1.70
CA ARG A 119 7.76 -12.95 -2.98
C ARG A 119 8.86 -12.11 -3.62
N TRP A 120 8.77 -10.79 -3.58
CA TRP A 120 9.82 -9.91 -4.09
C TRP A 120 11.09 -9.99 -3.24
N ALA A 121 10.95 -10.17 -1.93
CA ALA A 121 12.08 -10.38 -1.05
C ALA A 121 12.77 -11.75 -1.28
N ASP A 122 12.04 -12.80 -1.67
CA ASP A 122 12.65 -14.08 -2.09
C ASP A 122 13.47 -13.96 -3.38
N ALA A 123 13.14 -12.98 -4.23
CA ALA A 123 13.80 -12.74 -5.51
C ALA A 123 14.93 -11.69 -5.46
N GLU A 124 15.20 -11.11 -4.28
CA GLU A 124 16.21 -10.07 -4.08
C GLU A 124 17.49 -10.62 -3.44
N SER A 125 18.63 -10.09 -3.89
CA SER A 125 19.97 -10.48 -3.44
C SER A 125 20.58 -9.48 -2.45
N ASP A 126 20.18 -8.22 -2.48
CA ASP A 126 20.65 -7.23 -1.51
C ASP A 126 19.96 -7.44 -0.16
N GLU A 127 20.74 -7.81 0.86
CA GLU A 127 20.22 -8.18 2.18
C GLU A 127 19.43 -7.06 2.86
N GLU A 128 19.80 -5.80 2.65
CA GLU A 128 19.08 -4.67 3.25
C GLU A 128 17.76 -4.42 2.51
N VAL A 129 17.74 -4.54 1.18
CA VAL A 129 16.48 -4.48 0.41
C VAL A 129 15.55 -5.61 0.81
N VAL A 130 16.05 -6.84 0.96
CA VAL A 130 15.28 -7.99 1.49
C VAL A 130 14.68 -7.65 2.84
N ARG A 131 15.47 -7.13 3.78
CA ARG A 131 15.01 -6.76 5.12
C ARG A 131 13.88 -5.73 5.09
N LEU A 132 14.00 -4.71 4.23
CA LEU A 132 13.01 -3.65 4.08
C LEU A 132 11.70 -4.16 3.47
N LEU A 133 11.77 -4.99 2.41
CA LEU A 133 10.59 -5.62 1.81
C LEU A 133 9.82 -6.48 2.82
N ARG A 134 10.53 -7.31 3.58
CA ARG A 134 9.91 -8.14 4.63
C ARG A 134 9.27 -7.32 5.74
N LEU A 135 9.78 -6.11 6.00
CA LEU A 135 9.21 -5.22 7.01
C LEU A 135 7.88 -4.63 6.53
N ASN A 136 7.80 -4.15 5.29
CA ASN A 136 6.53 -3.70 4.71
C ASN A 136 5.50 -4.84 4.71
N GLY A 137 5.84 -6.04 4.22
CA GLY A 137 4.86 -7.15 4.18
C GLY A 137 4.30 -7.55 5.56
N ARG A 138 5.11 -7.49 6.62
CA ARG A 138 4.61 -7.71 7.99
C ARG A 138 3.65 -6.63 8.45
N GLU A 139 3.87 -5.38 8.06
CA GLU A 139 2.97 -4.26 8.36
C GLU A 139 1.64 -4.42 7.60
N GLU A 140 1.64 -4.91 6.35
CA GLU A 140 0.40 -5.24 5.62
C GLU A 140 -0.45 -6.32 6.32
N THR A 141 0.19 -7.31 6.95
CA THR A 141 -0.55 -8.28 7.77
C THR A 141 -1.29 -7.61 8.94
N ILE A 142 -0.68 -6.57 9.53
CA ILE A 142 -1.30 -5.79 10.61
C ILE A 142 -2.45 -4.94 10.04
N HIS A 143 -2.25 -4.34 8.87
CA HIS A 143 -3.29 -3.59 8.15
C HIS A 143 -4.50 -4.47 7.85
N ALA A 144 -4.30 -5.68 7.34
CA ALA A 144 -5.34 -6.67 7.11
C ALA A 144 -6.13 -6.97 8.38
N GLY A 145 -5.44 -7.16 9.51
CA GLY A 145 -6.07 -7.42 10.80
C GLY A 145 -6.97 -6.26 11.28
N ARG A 146 -6.54 -5.02 11.06
CA ARG A 146 -7.37 -3.84 11.38
C ARG A 146 -8.53 -3.67 10.41
N ALA A 147 -8.34 -3.91 9.12
CA ALA A 147 -9.42 -3.91 8.13
C ALA A 147 -10.48 -4.98 8.44
N GLN A 148 -10.06 -6.15 8.95
CA GLN A 148 -10.99 -7.17 9.43
C GLN A 148 -11.78 -6.70 10.66
N GLN A 149 -11.13 -6.03 11.63
CA GLN A 149 -11.85 -5.44 12.77
C GLN A 149 -12.89 -4.40 12.32
N VAL A 150 -12.57 -3.59 11.32
CA VAL A 150 -13.53 -2.66 10.72
C VAL A 150 -14.71 -3.39 10.10
N PHE A 151 -14.45 -4.47 9.33
CA PHE A 151 -15.52 -5.32 8.79
C PHE A 151 -16.45 -5.82 9.91
N ASP A 152 -15.88 -6.32 11.00
CA ASP A 152 -16.65 -6.87 12.12
C ASP A 152 -17.48 -5.78 12.82
N LEU A 153 -16.91 -4.59 13.05
CA LEU A 153 -17.59 -3.44 13.68
C LEU A 153 -18.78 -2.94 12.86
N LEU A 154 -18.71 -2.99 11.53
CA LEU A 154 -19.78 -2.53 10.64
C LEU A 154 -20.89 -3.58 10.41
N ASN A 155 -20.70 -4.82 10.90
CA ASN A 155 -21.70 -5.90 10.82
C ASN A 155 -22.27 -6.30 12.20
N ALA A 156 -21.85 -5.63 13.27
CA ALA A 156 -22.34 -5.83 14.63
C ALA A 156 -23.68 -5.11 14.86
#